data_AF-A0AA88HQ18-F1
#
_entry.id   AF-A0AA88HQ18-F1
#
_cell.length_a   1.000
_cell.length_b   1.000
_cell.length_c   1.000
_cell.angle_alpha   90.00
_cell.angle_beta   90.00
_cell.angle_gamma   90.00
#
_symmetry.space_group_name_H-M   'P 1'
#
loop_
_entity.id
_entity.type
_entity.pdbx_description
1 polymer ?
#
loop_
_entity_poly.entity_id
_entity_poly.type
_entity_poly.pdbx_seq_one_letter_code
_entity_poly.pdbx_strand_id
1 'polypeptide(L)'
;MFGFGGSSDTSSGSSSPESDLSSFSVGENPIDFTSSSPMASGLGSAGSSGVDADLQRTLMIEQQRAQFQAQIHKVTDICWDMCMDKPKSSLDSRTETCIANCTERFLDHTILITKRFAQLLQKSAGY
;
A
#
# COMPACT_ATOMS: atom_id res chain seq x y z
N MET A 1 43.37 25.01 38.93
CA MET A 1 43.36 23.68 38.31
C MET A 1 41.98 23.51 37.67
N PHE A 2 41.92 23.70 36.33
CA PHE A 2 40.89 23.35 35.32
C PHE A 2 39.41 23.26 35.78
N GLY A 3 38.43 24.04 35.30
CA GLY A 3 38.14 24.46 33.93
C GLY A 3 37.13 23.50 33.29
N PHE A 4 35.83 23.72 33.47
CA PHE A 4 34.78 23.04 32.69
C PHE A 4 34.07 24.07 31.80
N GLY A 5 34.41 24.01 30.51
CA GLY A 5 33.76 24.73 29.44
C GLY A 5 32.42 24.10 29.03
N GLY A 6 31.79 24.75 28.04
CA GLY A 6 30.47 24.48 27.44
C GLY A 6 30.22 23.04 26.97
N SER A 7 29.04 22.68 26.46
CA SER A 7 28.24 23.42 25.49
C SER A 7 26.77 23.00 25.55
N SER A 8 25.89 23.89 25.10
CA SER A 8 24.53 23.60 24.69
C SER A 8 24.54 22.78 23.41
N ASP A 9 23.91 21.59 23.42
CA ASP A 9 23.52 20.87 22.22
C ASP A 9 22.07 20.39 22.40
N THR A 10 21.14 21.22 21.92
CA THR A 10 19.77 20.82 21.59
C THR A 10 19.78 20.14 20.23
N SER A 11 19.75 18.81 20.25
CA SER A 11 19.52 18.01 19.05
C SER A 11 18.79 16.73 19.45
N SER A 12 17.48 16.86 19.66
CA SER A 12 16.56 15.73 19.69
C SER A 12 15.72 15.84 18.44
N GLY A 13 16.10 15.06 17.43
CA GLY A 13 15.38 14.97 16.17
C GLY A 13 13.91 14.65 16.39
N SER A 14 13.08 15.23 15.53
CA SER A 14 11.69 14.86 15.34
C SER A 14 11.60 13.37 15.00
N SER A 15 11.31 12.53 15.98
CA SER A 15 10.88 11.16 15.78
C SER A 15 9.43 11.18 15.27
N SER A 16 9.27 11.29 13.96
CA SER A 16 8.06 10.79 13.31
C SER A 16 7.99 9.28 13.54
N PRO A 17 6.88 8.72 14.04
CA PRO A 17 6.70 7.28 14.07
C PRO A 17 6.33 6.82 12.65
N GLU A 18 7.32 6.63 11.79
CA GLU A 18 7.17 5.75 10.62
C GLU A 18 7.48 4.32 11.08
N SER A 19 6.58 3.77 11.91
CA SER A 19 6.66 2.38 12.32
C SER A 19 6.38 1.48 11.10
N ASP A 20 7.46 1.09 10.45
CA ASP A 20 7.70 -0.25 9.92
C ASP A 20 6.62 -0.84 9.01
N LEU A 21 6.36 -0.18 7.87
CA LEU A 21 5.82 -0.87 6.68
C LEU A 21 6.95 -1.41 5.77
N SER A 22 8.15 -1.57 6.32
CA SER A 22 9.31 -2.21 5.67
C SER A 22 9.32 -3.73 5.87
N SER A 23 8.53 -4.25 6.82
CA SER A 23 8.43 -5.67 7.15
C SER A 23 7.18 -6.35 6.58
N PHE A 24 6.26 -5.61 5.98
CA PHE A 24 5.22 -6.21 5.14
C PHE A 24 5.83 -6.50 3.78
N SER A 25 6.69 -7.52 3.72
CA SER A 25 7.00 -8.21 2.48
C SER A 25 5.67 -8.73 1.95
N VAL A 26 5.00 -7.96 1.09
CA VAL A 26 4.04 -8.52 0.15
C VAL A 26 4.90 -9.38 -0.75
N GLY A 27 5.06 -10.65 -0.37
CA GLY A 27 5.44 -11.66 -1.33
C GLY A 27 4.49 -11.49 -2.51
N GLU A 28 5.08 -11.35 -3.69
CA GLU A 28 4.37 -11.27 -4.96
C GLU A 28 3.15 -12.20 -4.92
N ASN A 29 1.97 -11.60 -4.78
CA ASN A 29 0.71 -12.30 -4.90
C ASN A 29 -0.16 -11.51 -5.88
N PRO A 30 -0.81 -12.22 -6.82
CA PRO A 30 -1.24 -11.67 -8.09
C PRO A 30 -2.60 -10.99 -7.94
N ILE A 31 -2.65 -9.83 -7.31
CA ILE A 31 -3.84 -8.96 -7.38
C ILE A 31 -3.50 -7.66 -8.09
N ASP A 32 -2.87 -7.80 -9.26
CA ASP A 32 -2.81 -6.72 -10.25
C ASP A 32 -3.96 -6.96 -11.24
N PHE A 33 -5.16 -6.45 -10.92
CA PHE A 33 -6.33 -6.54 -11.82
C PHE A 33 -6.22 -5.55 -13.00
N THR A 34 -5.19 -4.72 -13.07
CA THR A 34 -4.97 -3.85 -14.22
C THR A 34 -3.68 -4.25 -14.93
N SER A 35 -3.83 -5.05 -15.98
CA SER A 35 -2.86 -5.04 -17.06
C SER A 35 -2.69 -3.60 -17.53
N SER A 36 -1.58 -2.96 -17.16
CA SER A 36 -1.05 -1.77 -17.83
C SER A 36 0.43 -1.66 -17.50
N SER A 37 1.21 -1.86 -18.56
CA SER A 37 2.65 -1.78 -18.67
C SER A 37 3.33 -0.72 -17.78
N PRO A 38 4.58 -0.94 -17.36
CA PRO A 38 5.41 0.18 -16.92
C PRO A 38 5.44 1.19 -18.08
N MET A 39 5.06 2.44 -17.81
CA MET A 39 5.22 3.50 -18.78
C MET A 39 6.71 3.57 -19.14
N ALA A 40 7.03 3.11 -20.36
CA ALA A 40 8.37 3.18 -20.89
C ALA A 40 8.70 4.62 -21.27
N SER A 41 9.84 5.07 -20.74
CA SER A 41 10.82 5.95 -21.40
C SER A 41 10.50 7.44 -21.54
N GLY A 42 11.35 8.25 -20.89
CA GLY A 42 11.84 9.48 -21.52
C GLY A 42 12.11 10.66 -20.59
N LEU A 43 13.23 10.64 -19.85
CA LEU A 43 14.15 11.79 -19.74
C LEU A 43 15.45 11.35 -19.07
N GLY A 44 16.57 11.49 -19.78
CA GLY A 44 17.89 11.30 -19.20
C GLY A 44 18.35 12.53 -18.43
N SER A 45 19.13 12.33 -17.37
CA SER A 45 20.19 13.27 -17.00
C SER A 45 21.25 12.53 -16.20
N ALA A 46 22.47 12.62 -16.69
CA ALA A 46 23.65 12.04 -16.10
C ALA A 46 23.94 12.63 -14.71
N GLY A 47 24.27 11.75 -13.75
CA GLY A 47 25.12 12.09 -12.60
C GLY A 47 24.54 11.79 -11.22
N SER A 48 24.72 10.55 -10.72
CA SER A 48 25.32 10.24 -9.41
C SER A 48 25.07 8.76 -9.08
N SER A 49 26.03 7.90 -9.42
CA SER A 49 25.96 6.44 -9.39
C SER A 49 25.77 5.78 -8.01
N GLY A 50 25.53 6.55 -6.95
CA GLY A 50 25.13 6.05 -5.62
C GLY A 50 23.71 6.46 -5.21
N VAL A 51 23.27 7.67 -5.61
CA VAL A 51 21.94 8.21 -5.23
C VAL A 51 20.83 7.58 -6.07
N ASP A 52 21.13 7.19 -7.31
CA ASP A 52 20.17 6.58 -8.23
C ASP A 52 19.67 5.21 -7.72
N ALA A 53 20.51 4.42 -7.05
CA ALA A 53 20.14 3.09 -6.56
C ALA A 53 19.20 3.16 -5.35
N ASP A 54 19.46 4.06 -4.41
CA ASP A 54 18.58 4.31 -3.26
C ASP A 54 17.26 4.94 -3.70
N LEU A 55 17.31 5.90 -4.63
CA LEU A 55 16.11 6.50 -5.21
C LEU A 55 15.26 5.46 -5.96
N GLN A 56 15.89 4.59 -6.76
CA GLN A 56 15.16 3.53 -7.45
C GLN A 56 14.48 2.57 -6.46
N ARG A 57 15.12 2.29 -5.31
CA ARG A 57 14.54 1.47 -4.25
C ARG A 57 13.35 2.16 -3.58
N THR A 58 13.46 3.45 -3.26
CA THR A 58 12.34 4.20 -2.65
C THR A 58 11.17 4.32 -3.61
N LEU A 59 11.42 4.58 -4.90
CA LEU A 59 10.37 4.62 -5.92
C LEU A 59 9.59 3.31 -6.03
N MET A 60 10.26 2.15 -5.96
CA MET A 60 9.58 0.86 -5.97
C MET A 60 8.67 0.66 -4.74
N ILE A 61 9.12 1.07 -3.55
CA ILE A 61 8.33 0.98 -2.32
C ILE A 61 7.13 1.93 -2.36
N GLU A 62 7.35 3.17 -2.78
CA GLU A 62 6.27 4.17 -2.91
C GLU A 62 5.23 3.75 -3.94
N GLN A 63 5.65 3.11 -5.04
CA GLN A 63 4.73 2.59 -6.02
C GLN A 63 3.84 1.48 -5.44
N GLN A 64 4.41 0.55 -4.69
CA GLN A 64 3.65 -0.50 -4.02
C GLN A 64 2.65 0.08 -3.00
N ARG A 65 3.06 1.10 -2.23
CA ARG A 65 2.18 1.82 -1.31
C ARG A 65 1.04 2.50 -2.04
N ALA A 66 1.32 3.18 -3.15
CA ALA A 66 0.30 3.85 -3.96
C ALA A 66 -0.71 2.85 -4.54
N GLN A 67 -0.26 1.69 -5.01
CA GLN A 67 -1.14 0.62 -5.49
C GLN A 67 -2.05 0.09 -4.37
N PHE A 68 -1.49 -0.20 -3.19
CA PHE A 68 -2.26 -0.67 -2.05
C PHE A 68 -3.26 0.39 -1.56
N GLN A 69 -2.86 1.66 -1.52
CA GLN A 69 -3.72 2.77 -1.16
C GLN A 69 -4.90 2.90 -2.15
N ALA A 70 -4.65 2.75 -3.45
CA ALA A 70 -5.71 2.75 -4.46
C ALA A 70 -6.69 1.59 -4.27
N GLN A 71 -6.20 0.40 -3.87
CA GLN A 71 -7.06 -0.73 -3.54
C GLN A 71 -7.91 -0.46 -2.29
N ILE A 72 -7.34 0.11 -1.23
CA ILE A 72 -8.10 0.51 -0.04
C ILE A 72 -9.21 1.49 -0.39
N HIS A 73 -8.91 2.51 -1.20
CA HIS A 73 -9.92 3.48 -1.64
C HIS A 73 -11.06 2.78 -2.36
N LYS A 74 -10.75 1.84 -3.26
CA LYS A 74 -11.78 1.08 -3.97
C LYS A 74 -12.66 0.24 -3.05
N VAL A 75 -12.08 -0.46 -2.07
CA VAL A 75 -12.87 -1.22 -1.09
C VAL A 75 -13.73 -0.29 -0.25
N THR A 76 -13.17 0.86 0.12
CA THR A 76 -13.88 1.89 0.89
C THR A 76 -15.09 2.39 0.12
N ASP A 77 -14.93 2.75 -1.17
CA ASP A 77 -16.03 3.23 -2.01
C ASP A 77 -17.14 2.17 -2.14
N ILE A 78 -16.78 0.91 -2.39
CA ILE A 78 -17.74 -0.20 -2.50
C ILE A 78 -18.51 -0.39 -1.19
N CYS A 79 -17.80 -0.47 -0.06
CA CYS A 79 -18.44 -0.69 1.23
C CYS A 79 -19.21 0.53 1.72
N TRP A 80 -18.79 1.73 1.32
CA TRP A 80 -19.55 2.95 1.55
C TRP A 80 -20.90 2.89 0.84
N ASP A 81 -20.92 2.62 -0.46
CA ASP A 81 -22.15 2.53 -1.25
C ASP A 81 -23.08 1.40 -0.78
N MET A 82 -22.51 0.29 -0.29
CA MET A 82 -23.31 -0.84 0.20
C MET A 82 -23.90 -0.64 1.60
N CYS A 83 -23.17 0.03 2.50
CA CYS A 83 -23.51 0.04 3.92
C CYS A 83 -24.00 1.41 4.43
N MET A 84 -23.64 2.51 3.77
CA MET A 84 -23.96 3.86 4.22
C MET A 84 -25.23 4.38 3.56
N ASP A 85 -26.33 4.44 4.31
CA ASP A 85 -27.59 5.02 3.83
C ASP A 85 -27.65 6.55 4.05
N LYS A 86 -27.37 7.00 5.28
CA LYS A 86 -27.37 8.43 5.65
C LYS A 86 -26.14 8.78 6.47
N PRO A 87 -25.27 9.68 5.99
CA PRO A 87 -24.11 10.09 6.74
C PRO A 87 -24.55 10.82 8.02
N LYS A 88 -24.04 10.38 9.16
CA LYS A 88 -24.25 10.97 10.49
C LYS A 88 -22.90 11.28 11.13
N SER A 89 -22.91 12.05 12.21
CA SER A 89 -21.72 12.36 13.00
C SER A 89 -21.10 11.14 13.70
N SER A 90 -21.84 10.04 13.81
CA SER A 90 -21.37 8.75 14.32
C SER A 90 -21.99 7.63 13.51
N LEU A 91 -21.22 6.57 13.29
CA LEU A 91 -21.76 5.32 12.77
C LEU A 91 -22.65 4.67 13.83
N ASP A 92 -23.80 4.17 13.41
CA ASP A 92 -24.63 3.28 14.22
C ASP A 92 -24.10 1.83 14.13
N SER A 93 -24.44 0.99 15.12
CA SER A 93 -23.86 -0.37 15.21
C SER A 93 -24.14 -1.24 14.00
N ARG A 94 -25.26 -1.00 13.28
CA ARG A 94 -25.61 -1.75 12.08
C ARG A 94 -24.68 -1.38 10.93
N THR A 95 -24.43 -0.08 10.75
CA THR A 95 -23.50 0.42 9.73
C THR A 95 -22.07 -0.04 10.00
N GLU A 96 -21.62 0.01 11.26
CA GLU A 96 -20.29 -0.50 11.65
C GLU A 96 -20.14 -2.00 11.35
N THR A 97 -21.12 -2.80 11.75
CA THR A 97 -21.15 -4.25 11.47
C THR A 97 -21.18 -4.52 9.96
N CYS A 98 -21.95 -3.74 9.20
CA CYS A 98 -22.02 -3.89 7.74
C CYS A 98 -20.66 -3.64 7.08
N ILE A 99 -19.97 -2.55 7.44
CA ILE A 99 -18.68 -2.19 6.85
C ILE A 99 -17.62 -3.25 7.18
N ALA A 100 -17.58 -3.75 8.41
CA ALA A 100 -16.68 -4.83 8.82
C ALA A 100 -16.90 -6.09 7.96
N ASN A 101 -18.15 -6.54 7.85
CA ASN A 101 -18.50 -7.69 7.03
C ASN A 101 -18.22 -7.46 5.54
N CYS A 102 -18.56 -6.28 5.01
CA CYS A 102 -18.32 -5.94 3.61
C CYS A 102 -16.83 -6.04 3.27
N THR A 103 -15.97 -5.46 4.11
CA THR A 103 -14.52 -5.46 3.90
C THR A 103 -13.96 -6.88 3.93
N GLU A 104 -14.30 -7.68 4.94
CA GLU A 104 -13.86 -9.08 5.05
C GLU A 104 -14.33 -9.93 3.87
N ARG A 105 -15.61 -9.82 3.51
CA ARG A 105 -16.17 -10.58 2.38
C ARG A 105 -15.54 -10.16 1.06
N PHE A 106 -15.29 -8.86 0.84
CA PHE A 106 -14.69 -8.37 -0.40
C PHE A 106 -13.29 -8.95 -0.62
N LEU A 107 -12.46 -8.96 0.44
CA LEU A 107 -11.11 -9.52 0.38
C LEU A 107 -11.15 -11.04 0.14
N ASP A 108 -11.99 -11.77 0.87
CA ASP A 108 -12.17 -13.22 0.71
C ASP A 108 -12.59 -13.59 -0.73
N HIS A 109 -13.59 -12.88 -1.27
CA HIS A 109 -14.12 -13.14 -2.60
C HIS A 109 -13.11 -12.82 -3.70
N THR A 110 -12.38 -11.71 -3.57
CA THR A 110 -11.35 -11.33 -4.55
C THR A 110 -10.25 -12.39 -4.63
N ILE A 111 -9.77 -12.88 -3.48
CA ILE A 111 -8.76 -13.96 -3.43
C ILE A 111 -9.31 -15.25 -4.05
N LEU A 112 -10.55 -15.63 -3.72
CA LEU A 112 -11.17 -16.84 -4.24
C LEU A 112 -11.29 -16.79 -5.77
N ILE A 113 -11.79 -15.68 -6.31
CA ILE A 113 -11.98 -15.48 -7.75
C ILE A 113 -10.63 -15.58 -8.46
N THR A 114 -9.63 -14.83 -8.01
CA THR A 114 -8.29 -14.83 -8.61
C THR A 114 -7.66 -16.22 -8.57
N LYS A 115 -7.75 -16.95 -7.45
CA LYS A 115 -7.26 -18.33 -7.35
C LYS A 115 -7.90 -19.26 -8.37
N ARG A 116 -9.22 -19.13 -8.58
CA ARG A 116 -9.93 -19.94 -9.59
C ARG A 116 -9.49 -19.60 -11.00
N PHE A 117 -9.34 -18.33 -11.34
CA PHE A 117 -8.83 -17.92 -12.65
C PHE A 117 -7.41 -18.43 -12.89
N ALA A 118 -6.51 -18.31 -11.91
CA ALA A 118 -5.14 -18.83 -12.02
C ALA A 118 -5.12 -20.34 -12.28
N GLN A 119 -5.95 -21.12 -11.57
CA GLN A 119 -6.09 -22.57 -11.78
C GLN A 119 -6.60 -22.90 -13.19
N LEU A 120 -7.57 -22.15 -13.71
CA LEU A 120 -8.10 -22.35 -15.06
C LEU A 120 -7.04 -22.07 -16.14
N LEU A 121 -6.28 -20.98 -16.00
CA LEU A 121 -5.22 -20.61 -16.94
C LEU A 121 -4.09 -21.66 -16.97
N GLN A 122 -3.69 -22.17 -15.80
CA GLN A 122 -2.71 -23.25 -15.71
C GLN A 122 -3.19 -24.53 -16.39
N LYS A 123 -4.49 -24.85 -16.24
CA LYS A 123 -5.10 -26.03 -16.88
C LYS A 123 -5.22 -25.87 -18.41
N SER A 124 -5.51 -24.66 -18.91
CA SER A 124 -5.62 -24.40 -20.34
C SER A 124 -4.27 -24.28 -21.04
N ALA A 125 -3.20 -23.91 -20.33
CA ALA A 125 -1.84 -23.85 -20.88
C ALA A 125 -1.15 -25.22 -21.00
N GLY A 126 -1.74 -26.27 -20.40
CA GLY A 126 -1.23 -27.65 -20.43
C GLY A 126 -1.92 -28.56 -21.46
N TYR A 127 -2.66 -28.00 -22.42
CA TYR A 127 -3.28 -28.71 -23.55
C TYR A 127 -2.98 -28.00 -24.86
#